data_AF-A0A5K1B7C4-F1
#
_entry.id   AF-A0A5K1B7C4-F1
#
_cell.length_a   1.000
_cell.length_b   1.000
_cell.length_c   1.000
_cell.angle_alpha   90.00
_cell.angle_beta   90.00
_cell.angle_gamma   90.00
#
_symmetry.space_group_name_H-M   'P 1'
#
loop_
_entity.id
_entity.type
_entity.pdbx_description
1 polymer ?
#
loop_
_entity_poly.entity_id
_entity_poly.type
_entity_poly.pdbx_seq_one_letter_code
_entity_poly.pdbx_strand_id
1 'polypeptide(L)' 'MASKVRSVLFLVLSLLLFFNGGRSARNPVSVSHDGRSLKINDQRRLVISGSIHYPRSTPE' A
#
# COMPACT_ATOMS: atom_id res chain seq x y z
N MET A 1 -11.61 -4.26 43.87
CA MET A 1 -11.62 -3.02 43.05
C MET A 1 -10.51 -3.01 42.00
N ALA A 2 -9.26 -3.31 42.35
CA ALA A 2 -8.11 -3.33 41.42
C ALA A 2 -8.22 -4.31 40.24
N SER A 3 -8.87 -5.47 40.40
CA SER A 3 -9.06 -6.44 39.31
C SER A 3 -10.01 -5.94 38.21
N LYS A 4 -11.12 -5.28 38.59
CA LYS A 4 -12.07 -4.67 37.64
C LYS A 4 -11.42 -3.55 36.82
N VAL A 5 -10.57 -2.74 37.46
CA VAL A 5 -9.83 -1.64 36.77
C VAL A 5 -8.86 -2.19 35.73
N ARG A 6 -8.13 -3.27 36.05
CA ARG A 6 -7.23 -3.93 35.10
C ARG A 6 -8.01 -4.49 33.91
N SER A 7 -9.13 -5.16 34.13
CA SER A 7 -9.98 -5.69 33.05
C SER A 7 -10.53 -4.59 32.12
N VAL A 8 -10.94 -3.45 32.68
CA VAL A 8 -11.39 -2.30 31.88
C VAL A 8 -10.25 -1.71 31.06
N LEU A 9 -9.06 -1.57 31.64
CA LEU A 9 -7.88 -1.08 30.92
C LEU A 9 -7.49 -1.99 29.75
N PHE A 10 -7.52 -3.31 29.96
CA PHE A 10 -7.27 -4.28 28.90
C PHE A 10 -8.31 -4.20 27.77
N LEU A 11 -9.59 -3.99 28.11
CA LEU A 11 -10.65 -3.87 27.12
C LEU A 11 -10.48 -2.59 26.28
N VAL A 12 -10.16 -1.47 26.94
CA VAL A 12 -9.87 -0.19 26.25
C VAL A 12 -8.64 -0.32 25.35
N LEU A 13 -7.56 -0.94 25.83
CA LEU A 13 -6.34 -1.13 25.05
C LEU A 13 -6.57 -2.05 23.85
N SER A 14 -7.33 -3.14 24.02
CA SER A 14 -7.70 -4.04 22.92
C SER A 14 -8.55 -3.32 21.87
N LEU A 15 -9.47 -2.46 22.30
CA LEU A 15 -10.32 -1.68 21.40
C LEU A 15 -9.48 -0.67 20.60
N LEU A 16 -8.55 0.04 21.25
CA LEU A 16 -7.63 0.98 20.60
C LEU A 16 -6.74 0.29 19.56
N LEU A 17 -6.21 -0.90 19.89
CA LEU A 17 -5.38 -1.68 18.97
C LEU A 17 -6.19 -2.24 17.79
N PHE A 18 -7.45 -2.62 18.00
CA PHE A 18 -8.33 -3.09 16.93
C PHE A 18 -8.67 -1.98 15.92
N PHE A 19 -8.96 -0.76 16.40
CA PHE A 19 -9.28 0.38 15.52
C PHE A 19 -8.05 0.91 14.75
N ASN A 20 -6.84 0.74 15.27
CA ASN A 20 -5.60 1.15 14.61
C ASN A 20 -4.94 0.00 13.81
N GLY A 21 -5.38 -1.24 14.03
CA GLY A 21 -4.84 -2.44 13.41
C GLY A 21 -5.32 -2.63 11.98
N GLY A 22 -4.57 -2.09 11.02
CA GLY A 22 -4.64 -2.56 9.63
C GLY A 22 -5.30 -1.61 8.66
N ARG A 23 -4.61 -0.51 8.33
CA ARG A 23 -4.77 0.14 7.03
C ARG A 23 -3.43 0.22 6.32
N SER A 24 -2.95 -0.94 5.88
CA SER A 24 -2.00 -0.96 4.76
C SER A 24 -2.77 -0.54 3.52
N ALA A 25 -2.84 0.77 3.27
CA ALA A 25 -3.43 1.31 2.05
C ALA A 25 -2.55 0.89 0.87
N ARG A 26 -2.81 -0.30 0.33
CA ARG A 26 -2.22 -0.75 -0.93
C ARG A 26 -2.91 0.02 -2.04
N ASN A 27 -2.48 1.25 -2.25
CA ASN A 27 -3.01 2.06 -3.34
C ASN A 27 -2.67 1.36 -4.66
N PRO A 28 -3.66 0.95 -5.47
CA PRO A 28 -3.39 0.39 -6.78
C PRO A 28 -2.71 1.46 -7.62
N VAL A 29 -1.73 1.07 -8.42
CA VAL A 29 -1.10 1.98 -9.37
C VAL A 29 -2.15 2.32 -10.44
N SER A 30 -2.53 3.60 -10.52
CA SER A 30 -3.43 4.10 -11.56
C SER A 30 -2.63 4.47 -12.79
N VAL A 31 -3.03 3.93 -13.95
CA VAL A 31 -2.39 4.21 -15.24
C VAL A 31 -3.44 4.72 -16.23
N SER A 32 -3.20 5.91 -16.79
CA SER A 32 -4.04 6.52 -17.82
C SER A 32 -3.19 7.36 -18.78
N HIS A 33 -3.79 8.02 -19.76
CA HIS A 33 -3.11 8.96 -20.66
C HIS A 33 -4.03 10.11 -21.04
N ASP A 34 -3.46 11.24 -21.44
CA ASP A 34 -4.21 12.45 -21.84
C ASP A 34 -3.81 12.99 -23.22
N GLY A 35 -3.22 12.13 -24.06
CA GLY A 35 -2.74 12.48 -25.40
C GLY A 35 -1.38 13.16 -25.42
N ARG A 36 -0.90 13.70 -24.29
CA ARG A 36 0.45 14.26 -24.16
C ARG A 36 1.44 13.26 -23.56
N SER A 37 1.03 12.54 -22.51
CA SER A 37 1.87 11.51 -21.90
C SER A 37 1.05 10.45 -21.17
N LEU A 38 1.72 9.39 -20.74
CA LEU A 38 1.20 8.52 -19.70
C LEU A 38 1.10 9.29 -18.38
N LYS A 39 0.04 9.00 -17.62
CA LYS A 39 -0.18 9.44 -16.25
C LYS A 39 -0.09 8.22 -15.35
N ILE A 40 0.81 8.26 -14.38
CA ILE A 40 0.97 7.24 -13.34
C ILE A 40 0.65 7.90 -12.01
N ASN A 41 -0.37 7.40 -11.31
CA ASN A 41 -0.94 8.03 -10.11
C ASN A 41 -1.29 9.52 -10.37
N ASP A 42 -2.04 9.75 -11.45
CA ASP A 42 -2.49 11.08 -11.92
C ASP A 42 -1.40 12.09 -12.29
N GLN A 43 -0.14 11.71 -12.22
CA GLN A 43 1.00 12.55 -12.58
C GLN A 43 1.54 12.18 -13.95
N ARG A 44 1.74 13.18 -14.82
CA ARG A 44 2.39 12.99 -16.13
C ARG A 44 3.83 12.54 -15.96
N ARG A 45 4.22 11.47 -16.67
CA ARG A 45 5.57 10.91 -16.64
C ARG A 45 6.15 10.81 -18.05
N LEU A 46 7.43 11.16 -18.19
CA LEU A 46 8.25 10.76 -19.33
C LEU A 46 8.83 9.38 -19.01
N VAL A 47 8.38 8.35 -19.72
CA VAL A 47 8.84 6.97 -19.50
C VAL A 47 10.01 6.68 -20.43
N ILE A 48 11.17 6.38 -19.85
CA ILE A 48 12.32 5.84 -20.57
C ILE A 48 12.28 4.32 -20.38
N SER A 49 12.20 3.58 -21.49
CA SER A 49 12.02 2.13 -21.47
C SER A 49 13.14 1.43 -22.23
N GLY A 50 13.56 0.26 -21.74
CA GLY A 50 14.51 -0.64 -22.39
C GLY A 50 13.86 -1.98 -22.71
N SER A 51 14.28 -2.62 -23.79
CA SER A 51 13.76 -3.92 -24.20
C SER A 51 14.54 -5.06 -23.54
N ILE A 52 13.83 -5.99 -22.89
CA ILE A 52 14.39 -7.25 -22.41
C ILE A 52 13.52 -8.38 -22.97
N HIS A 53 14.14 -9.29 -23.72
CA HIS A 53 13.47 -10.46 -24.25
C HIS A 53 13.72 -11.64 -23.33
N TYR A 54 12.76 -11.96 -22.47
CA TYR A 54 12.90 -12.93 -21.38
C TYR A 54 13.47 -14.31 -21.81
N PRO A 55 13.09 -14.89 -22.96
CA PRO A 55 13.69 -16.14 -23.44
C PRO A 55 15.18 -16.09 -23.80
N ARG A 56 15.77 -14.90 -23.92
CA ARG A 56 17.20 -14.70 -24.27
C ARG A 56 18.10 -14.53 -23.04
N SER A 57 17.56 -14.70 -21.83
CA SER A 57 18.31 -14.56 -20.57
C SER A 57 18.02 -15.74 -19.64
N THR A 58 18.99 -16.05 -18.79
CA THR A 58 18.79 -16.95 -17.66
C THR A 58 18.02 -16.22 -16.55
N PRO A 59 17.20 -16.93 -15.75
CA PRO A 59 16.61 -16.37 -14.54
C PRO A 59 17.63 -16.09 -13.43
N GLU A 60 18.77 -16.78 -13.50
CA GLU A 60 19.97 -16.63 -12.65
C GLU A 60 20.74 -15.35 -13.00
#